data_AF-Q6N6T4-F1
#
_entry.id   AF-Q6N6T4-F1
#
_cell.length_a   1.000
_cell.length_b   1.000
_cell.length_c   1.000
_cell.angle_alpha   90.00
_cell.angle_beta   90.00
_cell.angle_gamma   90.00
#
_symmetry.space_group_name_H-M   'P 1'
#
loop_
_entity.id
_entity.type
_entity.pdbx_description
1 polymer ?
#
loop_
_entity_poly.entity_id
_entity_poly.type
_entity_poly.pdbx_seq_one_letter_code
_entity_poly.pdbx_strand_id
1 'polypeptide(L)'
;MSEEPRISVNLPFPGFYDSLYSSEIDDIEQREAEYFAEHRQDEDGVPPELRIDQDKVAEILLDVTDYSAAYLTLAKTYSAAFDHVVSAELDLKLSLVWEEMTSPRAYNFETDRIFCSMPLSVAEELLRRSEAAGHEILAEVIRKRFTSRSGFSSFYSNDINDWLEKPLEIWDHNEVGTLLAAMMDDPNDRDLTIYYATVEGGGAYDAWSNAVDWKAFDRKVEEAREELAETLRADDPSYAPRARCDRTIDMFTGREG
;
A
#
# COMPACT_ATOMS: atom_id res chain seq x y z
N MET A 1 -3.14 4.51 -35.84
CA MET A 1 -3.22 3.29 -35.01
C MET A 1 -4.29 3.59 -33.99
N SER A 2 -5.46 2.94 -34.03
CA SER A 2 -6.43 3.14 -32.95
C SER A 2 -5.88 2.46 -31.69
N GLU A 3 -6.01 3.11 -30.54
CA GLU A 3 -5.73 2.46 -29.27
C GLU A 3 -6.65 1.25 -29.11
N GLU A 4 -6.11 0.16 -28.58
CA GLU A 4 -6.90 -1.03 -28.26
C GLU A 4 -7.95 -0.68 -27.20
N PRO A 5 -9.22 -1.07 -27.36
CA PRO A 5 -10.24 -0.81 -26.35
C PRO A 5 -9.86 -1.43 -25.01
N ARG A 6 -10.09 -0.69 -23.92
CA ARG A 6 -9.79 -1.10 -22.55
C ARG A 6 -11.05 -1.12 -21.72
N ILE A 7 -11.09 -1.98 -20.71
CA ILE A 7 -12.18 -2.12 -19.77
C ILE A 7 -11.66 -2.00 -18.34
N SER A 8 -12.42 -1.32 -17.47
CA SER A 8 -12.05 -1.13 -16.07
C SER A 8 -12.29 -2.41 -15.26
N VAL A 9 -11.44 -2.66 -14.27
CA VAL A 9 -11.45 -3.82 -13.39
C VAL A 9 -11.18 -3.36 -11.95
N ASN A 10 -11.99 -3.84 -11.01
CA ASN A 10 -11.73 -3.72 -9.58
C ASN A 10 -10.90 -4.91 -9.13
N LEU A 11 -9.65 -4.66 -8.72
CA LEU A 11 -8.74 -5.71 -8.27
C LEU A 11 -9.21 -6.29 -6.93
N PRO A 12 -8.97 -7.58 -6.65
CA PRO A 12 -9.27 -8.17 -5.35
C PRO A 12 -8.21 -7.71 -4.33
N PHE A 13 -8.33 -6.48 -3.87
CA PHE A 13 -7.44 -5.89 -2.86
C PHE A 13 -8.08 -6.05 -1.47
N PRO A 14 -7.36 -6.55 -0.45
CA PRO A 14 -7.90 -6.70 0.91
C PRO A 14 -8.11 -5.36 1.63
N GLY A 15 -7.59 -4.27 1.08
CA GLY A 15 -7.66 -2.93 1.67
C GLY A 15 -6.49 -2.60 2.59
N PHE A 16 -6.44 -1.36 3.07
CA PHE A 16 -5.42 -0.94 4.06
C PHE A 16 -5.91 -1.09 5.50
N TYR A 17 -7.22 -0.95 5.76
CA TYR A 17 -7.71 -1.00 7.14
C TYR A 17 -7.55 -2.41 7.76
N ASP A 18 -6.81 -2.49 8.87
CA ASP A 18 -6.52 -3.73 9.61
C ASP A 18 -5.95 -4.84 8.72
N SER A 19 -5.00 -4.48 7.85
CA SER A 19 -4.40 -5.39 6.88
C SER A 19 -2.89 -5.51 7.02
N LEU A 20 -2.31 -6.54 6.40
CA LEU A 20 -0.86 -6.73 6.35
C LEU A 20 -0.12 -5.51 5.75
N TYR A 21 -0.79 -4.74 4.88
CA TYR A 21 -0.20 -3.57 4.25
C TYR A 21 -0.10 -2.37 5.22
N SER A 22 -1.11 -2.12 6.05
CA SER A 22 -1.00 -1.09 7.09
C SER A 22 -0.01 -1.50 8.16
N SER A 23 -0.04 -2.76 8.59
CA SER A 23 0.91 -3.28 9.59
C SER A 23 2.36 -3.17 9.11
N GLU A 24 2.65 -3.41 7.83
CA GLU A 24 4.01 -3.24 7.31
C GLU A 24 4.48 -1.78 7.38
N ILE A 25 3.60 -0.81 7.08
CA ILE A 25 3.94 0.61 7.18
C ILE A 25 4.21 1.00 8.65
N ASP A 26 3.36 0.54 9.57
CA ASP A 26 3.54 0.77 11.01
C ASP A 26 4.86 0.13 11.51
N ASP A 27 5.16 -1.10 11.10
CA ASP A 27 6.40 -1.83 11.44
C ASP A 27 7.65 -1.15 10.85
N ILE A 28 7.56 -0.55 9.66
CA ILE A 28 8.66 0.24 9.08
C ILE A 28 8.91 1.48 9.94
N GLU A 29 7.87 2.24 10.26
CA GLU A 29 8.00 3.46 11.06
C GLU A 29 8.56 3.17 12.45
N GLN A 30 8.07 2.11 13.10
CA GLN A 30 8.59 1.70 14.41
C GLN A 30 10.07 1.33 14.33
N ARG A 31 10.48 0.53 13.34
CA ARG A 31 11.90 0.17 13.15
C ARG A 31 12.79 1.38 12.92
N GLU A 32 12.31 2.36 12.16
CA GLU A 32 13.04 3.60 11.88
C GLU A 32 13.15 4.48 13.12
N ALA A 33 12.10 4.57 13.94
CA ALA A 33 12.15 5.26 15.23
C ALA A 33 13.14 4.59 16.21
N GLU A 34 13.13 3.25 16.29
CA GLU A 34 14.06 2.46 17.09
C GLU A 34 15.50 2.67 16.63
N TYR A 35 15.77 2.49 15.34
CA TYR A 35 17.10 2.69 14.76
C TYR A 35 17.61 4.12 15.00
N PHE A 36 16.74 5.12 14.84
CA PHE A 36 17.10 6.51 15.09
C PHE A 36 17.52 6.73 16.55
N ALA A 37 16.71 6.24 17.48
CA ALA A 37 16.92 6.42 18.91
C ALA A 37 18.18 5.69 19.42
N GLU A 38 18.39 4.43 18.99
CA GLU A 38 19.45 3.57 19.50
C GLU A 38 20.80 3.76 18.79
N HIS A 39 20.80 4.10 17.50
CA HIS A 39 22.00 4.08 16.67
C HIS A 39 22.29 5.44 16.03
N ARG A 40 21.35 5.99 15.23
CA ARG A 40 21.64 7.16 14.39
C ARG A 40 22.11 8.37 15.17
N GLN A 41 21.53 8.64 16.34
CA GLN A 41 21.97 9.77 17.17
C GLN A 41 23.38 9.61 17.74
N ASP A 42 23.79 8.39 18.04
CA ASP A 42 25.16 8.09 18.46
C ASP A 42 26.13 8.25 17.29
N GLU A 43 25.76 7.71 16.12
CA GLU A 43 26.50 7.86 14.87
C GLU A 43 26.70 9.34 14.52
N ASP A 44 25.65 10.15 14.61
CA ASP A 44 25.63 11.60 14.37
C ASP A 44 26.38 12.43 15.44
N GLY A 45 26.97 11.77 16.44
CA GLY A 45 27.74 12.41 17.52
C GLY A 45 26.90 13.27 18.45
N VAL A 46 25.60 12.99 18.58
CA VAL A 46 24.70 13.71 19.47
C VAL A 46 25.04 13.34 20.92
N PRO A 47 25.29 14.32 21.80
CA PRO A 47 25.55 14.06 23.23
C PRO A 47 24.40 13.26 23.86
N PRO A 48 24.67 12.26 24.72
CA PRO A 48 23.64 11.43 25.35
C PRO A 48 22.50 12.21 26.01
N GLU A 49 22.83 13.33 26.64
CA GLU A 49 21.88 14.24 27.30
C GLU A 49 20.95 15.01 26.35
N LEU A 50 21.25 15.03 25.05
CA LEU A 50 20.44 15.64 24.00
C LEU A 50 19.81 14.60 23.05
N ARG A 51 19.92 13.31 23.36
CA ARG A 51 19.26 12.27 22.56
C ARG A 51 17.79 12.23 22.91
N ILE A 52 16.94 12.28 21.89
CA ILE A 52 15.50 12.05 22.04
C ILE A 52 15.23 10.54 22.05
N ASP A 53 14.23 10.12 22.82
CA ASP A 53 13.83 8.71 22.90
C ASP A 53 13.00 8.27 21.67
N GLN A 54 12.77 6.97 21.58
CA GLN A 54 11.98 6.35 20.51
C GLN A 54 10.57 6.94 20.41
N ASP A 55 9.90 7.16 21.55
CA ASP A 55 8.53 7.68 21.59
C ASP A 55 8.45 9.07 20.95
N LYS A 56 9.42 9.94 21.25
CA LYS A 56 9.51 11.27 20.63
C LYS A 56 9.81 11.19 19.14
N VAL A 57 10.66 10.26 18.70
CA VAL A 57 10.93 10.08 17.26
C VAL A 57 9.67 9.62 16.53
N ALA A 58 8.95 8.63 17.08
CA ALA A 58 7.71 8.12 16.51
C ALA A 58 6.64 9.23 16.43
N GLU A 59 6.51 10.05 17.47
CA GLU A 59 5.60 11.23 17.45
C GLU A 59 5.95 12.20 16.32
N ILE A 60 7.24 12.47 16.09
CA ILE A 60 7.69 13.36 15.02
C ILE A 60 7.41 12.73 13.65
N LEU A 61 7.70 11.43 13.45
CA LEU A 61 7.42 10.71 12.21
C LEU A 61 5.92 10.74 11.89
N LEU A 62 5.07 10.47 12.87
CA LEU A 62 3.61 10.52 12.73
C LEU A 62 3.11 11.91 12.25
N ASP A 63 3.73 13.00 12.72
CA ASP A 63 3.32 14.36 12.35
C ASP A 63 3.80 14.79 10.95
N VAL A 64 4.89 14.20 10.45
CA VAL A 64 5.52 14.61 9.19
C VAL A 64 5.36 13.61 8.04
N THR A 65 4.64 12.51 8.28
CA THR A 65 4.38 11.48 7.27
C THR A 65 3.01 11.65 6.63
N ASP A 66 2.97 11.72 5.30
CA ASP A 66 1.72 11.68 4.54
C ASP A 66 1.31 10.23 4.25
N TYR A 67 0.61 9.59 5.21
CA TYR A 67 0.15 8.21 5.04
C TYR A 67 -0.78 8.03 3.83
N SER A 68 -1.50 9.07 3.40
CA SER A 68 -2.32 8.97 2.19
C SER A 68 -1.45 8.83 0.94
N ALA A 69 -0.33 9.54 0.88
CA ALA A 69 0.66 9.39 -0.18
C ALA A 69 1.38 8.03 -0.11
N ALA A 70 1.71 7.55 1.09
CA ALA A 70 2.30 6.23 1.28
C ALA A 70 1.38 5.12 0.76
N TYR A 71 0.12 5.11 1.19
CA TYR A 71 -0.88 4.12 0.75
C TYR A 71 -1.20 4.21 -0.74
N LEU A 72 -1.27 5.42 -1.32
CA LEU A 72 -1.43 5.56 -2.77
C LEU A 72 -0.26 4.95 -3.54
N THR A 73 0.96 5.11 -3.02
CA THR A 73 2.16 4.54 -3.65
C THR A 73 2.13 3.01 -3.53
N LEU A 74 1.80 2.50 -2.35
CA LEU A 74 1.69 1.06 -2.10
C LEU A 74 0.59 0.41 -2.95
N ALA A 75 -0.54 1.09 -3.16
CA ALA A 75 -1.61 0.61 -4.04
C ALA A 75 -1.17 0.51 -5.51
N LYS A 76 -0.35 1.45 -5.99
CA LYS A 76 0.24 1.36 -7.34
C LYS A 76 1.23 0.21 -7.44
N THR A 77 2.06 0.01 -6.42
CA THR A 77 2.98 -1.12 -6.33
C THR A 77 2.21 -2.44 -6.31
N TYR A 78 1.11 -2.52 -5.55
CA TYR A 78 0.19 -3.66 -5.54
C TYR A 78 -0.36 -3.95 -6.93
N SER A 79 -0.86 -2.95 -7.66
CA SER A 79 -1.34 -3.15 -9.03
C SER A 79 -0.29 -3.73 -9.97
N ALA A 80 0.97 -3.29 -9.85
CA ALA A 80 2.08 -3.81 -10.63
C ALA A 80 2.46 -5.23 -10.23
N ALA A 81 2.52 -5.52 -8.92
CA ALA A 81 2.77 -6.85 -8.38
C ALA A 81 1.68 -7.84 -8.79
N PHE A 82 0.42 -7.41 -8.71
CA PHE A 82 -0.74 -8.18 -9.15
C PHE A 82 -0.66 -8.50 -10.65
N ASP A 83 -0.40 -7.49 -11.51
CA ASP A 83 -0.22 -7.71 -12.95
C ASP A 83 0.88 -8.75 -13.21
N HIS A 84 2.01 -8.64 -12.51
CA HIS A 84 3.14 -9.55 -12.68
C HIS A 84 2.81 -10.99 -12.27
N VAL A 85 2.33 -11.18 -11.04
CA VAL A 85 2.09 -12.49 -10.42
C VAL A 85 0.97 -13.22 -11.19
N VAL A 86 -0.16 -12.55 -11.40
CA VAL A 86 -1.33 -13.17 -12.02
C VAL A 86 -1.12 -13.38 -13.53
N SER A 87 -0.37 -12.50 -14.21
CA SER A 87 -0.04 -12.75 -15.62
C SER A 87 0.82 -13.99 -15.81
N ALA A 88 1.80 -14.20 -14.92
CA ALA A 88 2.68 -15.36 -14.96
C ALA A 88 1.90 -16.65 -14.70
N GLU A 89 0.99 -16.62 -13.73
CA GLU A 89 0.19 -17.78 -13.37
C GLU A 89 -0.82 -18.17 -14.45
N LEU A 90 -1.51 -17.19 -15.02
CA LEU A 90 -2.49 -17.44 -16.08
C LEU A 90 -1.83 -17.73 -17.43
N ASP A 91 -0.50 -17.60 -17.55
CA ASP A 91 0.20 -17.58 -18.84
C ASP A 91 -0.52 -16.63 -19.83
N LEU A 92 -0.89 -15.45 -19.33
CA LEU A 92 -1.66 -14.43 -20.03
C LEU A 92 -1.31 -13.05 -19.49
N LYS A 93 -0.68 -12.22 -20.32
CA LYS A 93 -0.29 -10.86 -19.92
C LYS A 93 -1.52 -9.96 -19.74
N LEU A 94 -1.87 -9.66 -18.49
CA LEU A 94 -3.03 -8.82 -18.17
C LEU A 94 -2.86 -7.38 -18.63
N SER A 95 -1.64 -6.85 -18.61
CA SER A 95 -1.30 -5.49 -19.07
C SER A 95 -2.15 -4.43 -18.35
N LEU A 96 -2.27 -4.55 -17.03
CA LEU A 96 -3.01 -3.62 -16.19
C LEU A 96 -2.41 -2.22 -16.26
N VAL A 97 -3.29 -1.21 -16.30
CA VAL A 97 -2.92 0.20 -16.22
C VAL A 97 -3.70 0.81 -15.06
N TRP A 98 -2.98 1.41 -14.11
CA TRP A 98 -3.56 2.11 -12.98
C TRP A 98 -4.58 3.16 -13.40
N GLU A 99 -5.76 3.17 -12.75
CA GLU A 99 -6.76 4.23 -12.91
C GLU A 99 -6.86 5.06 -11.63
N GLU A 100 -7.34 4.45 -10.54
CA GLU A 100 -7.57 5.15 -9.28
C GLU A 100 -7.62 4.21 -8.08
N MET A 101 -7.54 4.83 -6.90
CA MET A 101 -7.85 4.22 -5.61
C MET A 101 -9.02 4.97 -4.99
N THR A 102 -10.00 4.25 -4.45
CA THR A 102 -11.06 4.87 -3.66
C THR A 102 -10.99 4.38 -2.22
N SER A 103 -10.90 5.32 -1.29
CA SER A 103 -10.99 5.04 0.15
C SER A 103 -12.38 5.41 0.66
N PRO A 104 -13.03 4.56 1.47
CA PRO A 104 -14.33 4.86 2.04
C PRO A 104 -14.22 6.00 3.07
N ARG A 105 -15.30 6.76 3.25
CA ARG A 105 -15.36 7.79 4.30
C ARG A 105 -15.38 7.21 5.71
N ALA A 106 -15.86 5.97 5.86
CA ALA A 106 -15.91 5.24 7.12
C ALA A 106 -15.71 3.74 6.86
N TYR A 107 -14.73 3.14 7.53
CA TYR A 107 -14.28 1.75 7.36
C TYR A 107 -15.15 0.70 8.06
N ASN A 108 -16.46 0.94 8.19
CA ASN A 108 -17.35 0.04 8.93
C ASN A 108 -17.87 -1.14 8.08
N PHE A 109 -17.89 -0.98 6.75
CA PHE A 109 -18.48 -1.97 5.82
C PHE A 109 -17.73 -2.08 4.49
N GLU A 110 -16.78 -1.18 4.24
CA GLU A 110 -16.01 -1.09 3.01
C GLU A 110 -14.57 -0.75 3.38
N THR A 111 -13.65 -1.14 2.50
CA THR A 111 -12.22 -0.83 2.59
C THR A 111 -11.77 -0.22 1.28
N ASP A 112 -10.49 0.14 1.18
CA ASP A 112 -9.91 0.70 -0.04
C ASP A 112 -10.11 -0.22 -1.24
N ARG A 113 -10.39 0.37 -2.40
CA ARG A 113 -10.55 -0.35 -3.66
C ARG A 113 -9.58 0.19 -4.69
N ILE A 114 -9.03 -0.71 -5.48
CA ILE A 114 -8.05 -0.40 -6.52
C ILE A 114 -8.65 -0.70 -7.88
N PHE A 115 -8.65 0.31 -8.74
CA PHE A 115 -9.15 0.21 -10.10
C PHE A 115 -8.00 0.30 -11.09
N CYS A 116 -8.02 -0.62 -12.05
CA CYS A 116 -7.12 -0.64 -13.18
C CYS A 116 -7.95 -0.82 -14.45
N SER A 117 -7.39 -0.50 -15.60
CA SER A 117 -7.92 -0.97 -16.89
C SER A 117 -7.10 -2.12 -17.41
N MET A 118 -7.73 -3.01 -18.17
CA MET A 118 -7.07 -4.05 -18.98
C MET A 118 -7.54 -3.98 -20.45
N PRO A 119 -6.77 -4.50 -21.41
CA PRO A 119 -7.24 -4.64 -22.78
C PRO A 119 -8.52 -5.49 -22.83
N LEU A 120 -9.50 -5.08 -23.62
CA LEU A 120 -10.75 -5.84 -23.78
C LEU A 120 -10.48 -7.26 -24.29
N SER A 121 -9.52 -7.42 -25.19
CA SER A 121 -9.10 -8.72 -25.73
C SER A 121 -8.61 -9.70 -24.66
N VAL A 122 -8.00 -9.19 -23.58
CA VAL A 122 -7.60 -10.01 -22.42
C VAL A 122 -8.84 -10.46 -21.66
N ALA A 123 -9.78 -9.57 -21.39
CA ALA A 123 -11.03 -9.93 -20.73
C ALA A 123 -11.85 -10.96 -21.55
N GLU A 124 -11.88 -10.81 -22.87
CA GLU A 124 -12.50 -11.79 -23.79
C GLU A 124 -11.83 -13.16 -23.68
N GLU A 125 -10.50 -13.20 -23.61
CA GLU A 125 -9.74 -14.44 -23.43
C GLU A 125 -10.02 -15.10 -22.06
N LEU A 126 -10.12 -14.32 -20.98
CA LEU A 126 -10.54 -14.85 -19.67
C LEU A 126 -11.95 -15.45 -19.72
N LEU A 127 -12.89 -14.77 -20.37
CA LEU A 127 -14.25 -15.25 -20.55
C LEU A 127 -14.29 -16.54 -21.38
N ARG A 128 -13.52 -16.62 -22.46
CA ARG A 128 -13.38 -17.82 -23.30
C ARG A 128 -12.80 -19.01 -22.53
N ARG A 129 -11.82 -18.77 -21.64
CA ARG A 129 -11.28 -19.83 -20.76
C ARG A 129 -12.32 -20.30 -19.75
N SER A 130 -13.09 -19.38 -19.18
CA SER A 130 -14.24 -19.70 -18.34
C SER A 130 -15.28 -20.54 -19.09
N GLU A 131 -15.59 -20.19 -20.34
CA GLU A 131 -16.53 -20.94 -21.21
C GLU A 131 -16.04 -22.37 -21.48
N ALA A 132 -14.75 -22.54 -21.73
CA ALA A 132 -14.14 -23.86 -21.93
C ALA A 132 -14.28 -24.79 -20.70
N ALA A 133 -14.41 -24.20 -19.51
CA ALA A 133 -14.68 -24.90 -18.25
C ALA A 133 -16.19 -24.95 -17.90
N GLY A 134 -17.08 -24.62 -18.85
CA GLY A 134 -18.53 -24.59 -18.62
C GLY A 134 -19.00 -23.48 -17.66
N HIS A 135 -18.15 -22.48 -17.42
CA HIS A 135 -18.36 -21.39 -16.49
C HIS A 135 -18.64 -21.79 -15.02
N GLU A 136 -18.31 -23.02 -14.62
CA GLU A 136 -18.68 -23.56 -13.30
C GLU A 136 -18.14 -22.70 -12.15
N ILE A 137 -16.85 -22.35 -12.21
CA ILE A 137 -16.16 -21.54 -11.19
C ILE A 137 -16.71 -20.11 -11.18
N LEU A 138 -16.91 -19.51 -12.36
CA LEU A 138 -17.47 -18.16 -12.47
C LEU A 138 -18.87 -18.08 -11.86
N ALA A 139 -19.73 -19.07 -12.13
CA ALA A 139 -21.06 -19.15 -11.54
C ALA A 139 -21.01 -19.33 -10.01
N GLU A 140 -20.02 -20.04 -9.48
CA GLU A 140 -19.81 -20.13 -8.03
C GLU A 140 -19.37 -18.81 -7.41
N VAL A 141 -18.39 -18.12 -8.01
CA VAL A 141 -17.89 -16.84 -7.51
C VAL A 141 -18.98 -15.77 -7.56
N ILE A 142 -19.77 -15.71 -8.64
CA ILE A 142 -20.95 -14.82 -8.77
C ILE A 142 -21.93 -15.08 -7.61
N ARG A 143 -22.29 -16.35 -7.36
CA ARG A 143 -23.19 -16.70 -6.25
C ARG A 143 -22.61 -16.29 -4.90
N LYS A 144 -21.33 -16.53 -4.66
CA LYS A 144 -20.66 -16.20 -3.39
C LYS A 144 -20.61 -14.69 -3.15
N ARG A 145 -20.35 -13.89 -4.19
CA ARG A 145 -20.21 -12.42 -4.09
C ARG A 145 -21.55 -11.69 -4.04
N PHE A 146 -22.57 -12.19 -4.74
CA PHE A 146 -23.80 -11.43 -5.01
C PHE A 146 -25.07 -12.06 -4.45
N THR A 147 -24.97 -13.12 -3.62
CA THR A 147 -26.14 -13.61 -2.88
C THR A 147 -26.43 -12.73 -1.67
N SER A 148 -27.58 -12.05 -1.70
CA SER A 148 -28.09 -11.27 -0.58
C SER A 148 -28.28 -12.13 0.67
N ARG A 149 -27.87 -11.62 1.83
CA ARG A 149 -27.98 -12.26 3.15
C ARG A 149 -28.30 -11.22 4.22
N SER A 150 -28.60 -11.65 5.44
CA SER A 150 -28.84 -10.69 6.54
C SER A 150 -27.63 -9.76 6.69
N GLY A 151 -27.86 -8.44 6.60
CA GLY A 151 -26.80 -7.42 6.65
C GLY A 151 -26.09 -7.14 5.31
N PHE A 152 -26.45 -7.80 4.21
CA PHE A 152 -25.87 -7.58 2.89
C PHE A 152 -26.93 -7.74 1.79
N SER A 153 -27.24 -6.64 1.08
CA SER A 153 -28.11 -6.68 -0.09
C SER A 153 -27.27 -6.42 -1.34
N SER A 154 -27.18 -7.41 -2.22
CA SER A 154 -26.55 -7.24 -3.52
C SER A 154 -27.50 -6.53 -4.49
N PHE A 155 -26.95 -5.65 -5.32
CA PHE A 155 -27.65 -5.06 -6.47
C PHE A 155 -27.35 -5.80 -7.79
N TYR A 156 -26.46 -6.80 -7.76
CA TYR A 156 -26.11 -7.64 -8.90
C TYR A 156 -26.90 -8.95 -8.88
N SER A 157 -27.19 -9.49 -10.08
CA SER A 157 -27.73 -10.85 -10.21
C SER A 157 -26.70 -11.88 -9.73
N ASN A 158 -27.19 -12.94 -9.08
CA ASN A 158 -26.39 -14.10 -8.71
C ASN A 158 -26.52 -15.27 -9.69
N ASP A 159 -27.24 -15.09 -10.81
CA ASP A 159 -27.33 -16.04 -11.92
C ASP A 159 -26.35 -15.65 -13.01
N ILE A 160 -25.53 -16.59 -13.46
CA ILE A 160 -24.56 -16.38 -14.53
C ILE A 160 -25.24 -16.11 -15.88
N ASN A 161 -26.43 -16.64 -16.13
CA ASN A 161 -27.12 -16.45 -17.40
C ASN A 161 -27.45 -14.97 -17.63
N ASP A 162 -27.85 -14.25 -16.57
CA ASP A 162 -28.11 -12.80 -16.63
C ASP A 162 -26.86 -12.00 -17.03
N TRP A 163 -25.68 -12.50 -16.64
CA TRP A 163 -24.40 -11.88 -16.99
C TRP A 163 -24.00 -12.19 -18.44
N LEU A 164 -24.26 -13.41 -18.92
CA LEU A 164 -23.93 -13.84 -20.28
C LEU A 164 -24.87 -13.25 -21.35
N GLU A 165 -26.06 -12.79 -20.97
CA GLU A 165 -26.94 -12.00 -21.86
C GLU A 165 -26.36 -10.62 -22.20
N LYS A 166 -25.44 -10.13 -21.37
CA LYS A 166 -24.82 -8.82 -21.48
C LYS A 166 -23.49 -8.91 -22.25
N PRO A 167 -23.29 -8.13 -23.34
CA PRO A 167 -22.00 -8.05 -24.01
C PRO A 167 -20.88 -7.63 -23.04
N LEU A 168 -19.71 -8.27 -23.14
CA LEU A 168 -18.59 -8.05 -22.23
C LEU A 168 -18.12 -6.59 -22.19
N GLU A 169 -18.25 -5.86 -23.30
CA GLU A 169 -17.80 -4.48 -23.45
C GLU A 169 -18.56 -3.49 -22.56
N ILE A 170 -19.74 -3.89 -22.07
CA ILE A 170 -20.55 -3.08 -21.16
C ILE A 170 -20.49 -3.59 -19.72
N TRP A 171 -19.70 -4.63 -19.44
CA TRP A 171 -19.45 -5.09 -18.08
C TRP A 171 -18.77 -3.99 -17.27
N ASP A 172 -19.17 -3.85 -16.00
CA ASP A 172 -18.55 -2.91 -15.08
C ASP A 172 -17.32 -3.51 -14.40
N HIS A 173 -16.61 -2.68 -13.65
CA HIS A 173 -15.38 -3.06 -12.95
C HIS A 173 -15.56 -4.21 -11.94
N ASN A 174 -16.76 -4.39 -11.36
CA ASN A 174 -17.04 -5.48 -10.43
C ASN A 174 -17.33 -6.78 -11.17
N GLU A 175 -18.02 -6.68 -12.31
CA GLU A 175 -18.27 -7.83 -13.18
C GLU A 175 -16.96 -8.38 -13.74
N VAL A 176 -16.10 -7.50 -14.28
CA VAL A 176 -14.75 -7.88 -14.77
C VAL A 176 -13.87 -8.36 -13.63
N GLY A 177 -13.91 -7.71 -12.46
CA GLY A 177 -13.18 -8.17 -11.28
C GLY A 177 -13.67 -9.51 -10.75
N THR A 178 -14.93 -9.88 -11.04
CA THR A 178 -15.49 -11.20 -10.70
C THR A 178 -15.02 -12.27 -11.67
N LEU A 179 -14.95 -11.96 -12.97
CA LEU A 179 -14.34 -12.84 -13.97
C LEU A 179 -12.88 -13.13 -13.62
N LEU A 180 -12.10 -12.09 -13.29
CA LEU A 180 -10.71 -12.25 -12.89
C LEU A 180 -10.57 -13.09 -11.61
N ALA A 181 -11.40 -12.83 -10.59
CA ALA A 181 -11.46 -13.63 -9.37
C ALA A 181 -11.76 -15.10 -9.62
N ALA A 182 -12.65 -15.42 -10.59
CA ALA A 182 -12.98 -16.79 -10.94
C ALA A 182 -11.83 -17.54 -11.66
N MET A 183 -10.86 -16.83 -12.23
CA MET A 183 -9.68 -17.44 -12.83
C MET A 183 -8.58 -17.74 -11.79
N MET A 184 -8.79 -17.34 -10.53
CA MET A 184 -7.89 -17.62 -9.42
C MET A 184 -8.52 -18.69 -8.51
N ASP A 185 -7.94 -19.91 -8.50
CA ASP A 185 -8.42 -21.09 -7.75
C ASP A 185 -8.73 -20.86 -6.25
N ASP A 186 -8.04 -19.90 -5.60
CA ASP A 186 -8.26 -19.44 -4.22
C ASP A 186 -7.63 -18.06 -4.02
N PRO A 187 -8.41 -16.99 -3.77
CA PRO A 187 -7.83 -15.68 -3.51
C PRO A 187 -6.91 -15.65 -2.28
N ASN A 188 -7.18 -16.45 -1.24
CA ASN A 188 -6.40 -16.39 0.01
C ASN A 188 -4.99 -17.00 -0.10
N ASP A 189 -4.76 -17.91 -1.05
CA ASP A 189 -3.45 -18.57 -1.23
C ASP A 189 -2.45 -17.63 -1.96
N ARG A 190 -2.98 -16.67 -2.72
CA ARG A 190 -2.18 -15.72 -3.53
C ARG A 190 -1.90 -14.41 -2.81
N ASP A 191 -2.74 -14.06 -1.83
CA ASP A 191 -2.62 -12.82 -1.08
C ASP A 191 -1.23 -12.64 -0.48
N LEU A 192 -0.60 -13.71 0.03
CA LEU A 192 0.77 -13.66 0.54
C LEU A 192 1.83 -13.46 -0.56
N THR A 193 1.69 -14.13 -1.71
CA THR A 193 2.66 -13.98 -2.82
C THR A 193 2.61 -12.56 -3.39
N ILE A 194 1.41 -12.02 -3.59
CA ILE A 194 1.22 -10.66 -4.08
C ILE A 194 1.69 -9.66 -3.01
N TYR A 195 1.39 -9.92 -1.73
CA TYR A 195 1.89 -9.12 -0.62
C TYR A 195 3.41 -9.04 -0.62
N TYR A 196 4.14 -10.17 -0.64
CA TYR A 196 5.60 -10.17 -0.69
C TYR A 196 6.11 -9.45 -1.93
N ALA A 197 5.55 -9.71 -3.11
CA ALA A 197 5.91 -8.99 -4.33
C ALA A 197 5.63 -7.46 -4.27
N THR A 198 4.72 -7.04 -3.40
CA THR A 198 4.38 -5.63 -3.18
C THR A 198 5.32 -4.95 -2.18
N VAL A 199 5.70 -5.64 -1.10
CA VAL A 199 6.47 -5.03 0.00
C VAL A 199 7.98 -5.22 -0.13
N GLU A 200 8.43 -6.29 -0.80
CA GLU A 200 9.84 -6.59 -1.01
C GLU A 200 10.52 -5.60 -1.99
N GLY A 201 11.86 -5.62 -2.02
CA GLY A 201 12.64 -4.83 -2.98
C GLY A 201 12.57 -3.32 -2.77
N GLY A 202 12.15 -2.87 -1.58
CA GLY A 202 11.92 -1.47 -1.26
C GLY A 202 10.47 -1.02 -1.44
N GLY A 203 9.54 -1.88 -1.90
CA GLY A 203 8.18 -1.45 -2.23
C GLY A 203 7.44 -0.71 -1.09
N ALA A 204 7.40 -1.30 0.10
CA ALA A 204 6.75 -0.66 1.26
C ALA A 204 7.64 0.43 1.91
N TYR A 205 8.94 0.17 2.04
CA TYR A 205 9.89 1.13 2.62
C TYR A 205 10.00 2.41 1.80
N ASP A 206 10.14 2.31 0.48
CA ASP A 206 10.20 3.46 -0.43
C ASP A 206 8.85 4.19 -0.44
N ALA A 207 7.72 3.49 -0.36
CA ALA A 207 6.41 4.12 -0.26
C ALA A 207 6.28 4.96 1.01
N TRP A 208 6.69 4.43 2.16
CA TRP A 208 6.73 5.17 3.42
C TRP A 208 7.77 6.31 3.38
N SER A 209 9.02 6.01 3.04
CA SER A 209 10.13 6.97 3.09
C SER A 209 9.93 8.17 2.16
N ASN A 210 9.32 7.98 0.98
CA ASN A 210 8.99 9.08 0.08
C ASN A 210 7.80 9.92 0.57
N ALA A 211 6.99 9.40 1.49
CA ALA A 211 5.89 10.11 2.12
C ALA A 211 6.29 10.89 3.38
N VAL A 212 7.48 10.64 3.92
CA VAL A 212 8.04 11.41 5.06
C VAL A 212 8.61 12.74 4.56
N ASP A 213 8.17 13.86 5.13
CA ASP A 213 8.87 15.14 4.97
C ASP A 213 10.12 15.17 5.87
N TRP A 214 11.22 14.59 5.35
CA TRP A 214 12.50 14.52 6.06
C TRP A 214 13.04 15.88 6.49
N LYS A 215 12.71 16.98 5.78
CA LYS A 215 13.14 18.32 6.20
C LYS A 215 12.34 18.81 7.40
N ALA A 216 11.04 18.53 7.44
CA ALA A 216 10.21 18.82 8.60
C ALA A 216 10.60 17.92 9.78
N PHE A 217 10.93 16.66 9.53
CA PHE A 217 11.46 15.73 10.51
C PHE A 217 12.73 16.30 11.18
N ASP A 218 13.76 16.63 10.39
CA ASP A 218 15.02 17.16 10.91
C ASP A 218 14.82 18.44 11.74
N ARG A 219 13.94 19.33 11.27
CA ARG A 219 13.59 20.56 12.00
C ARG A 219 12.96 20.25 13.36
N LYS A 220 11.99 19.33 13.41
CA LYS A 220 11.30 18.96 14.66
C LYS A 220 12.20 18.21 15.63
N VAL A 221 13.12 17.40 15.13
CA VAL A 221 14.16 16.77 15.95
C VAL A 221 15.03 17.86 16.60
N GLU A 222 15.44 18.87 15.85
CA GLU A 222 16.23 19.97 16.41
C GLU A 222 15.44 20.80 17.43
N GLU A 223 14.16 21.10 17.15
CA GLU A 223 13.25 21.76 18.10
C GLU A 223 13.14 20.95 19.41
N ALA A 224 12.90 19.64 19.34
CA ALA A 224 12.81 18.77 20.50
C ALA A 224 14.13 18.71 21.30
N ARG A 225 15.28 18.78 20.62
CA ARG A 225 16.60 18.85 21.26
C ARG A 225 16.84 20.18 21.96
N GLU A 226 16.42 21.29 21.37
CA GLU A 226 16.54 22.59 22.03
C GLU A 226 15.64 22.66 23.26
N GLU A 227 14.43 22.10 23.23
CA GLU A 227 13.55 21.98 24.42
C GLU A 227 14.23 21.19 25.55
N LEU A 228 14.92 20.10 25.20
CA LEU A 228 15.71 19.31 26.16
C LEU A 228 16.91 20.11 26.69
N ALA A 229 17.61 20.84 25.83
CA ALA A 229 18.71 21.72 26.22
C ALA A 229 18.25 22.85 27.15
N GLU A 230 17.10 23.46 26.89
CA GLU A 230 16.49 24.48 27.75
C GLU A 230 16.14 23.92 29.12
N THR A 231 15.58 22.70 29.16
CA THR A 231 15.30 21.99 30.42
C THR A 231 16.58 21.76 31.23
N LEU A 232 17.66 21.31 30.57
CA LEU A 232 18.96 21.12 31.21
C LEU A 232 19.58 22.45 31.70
N ARG A 233 19.44 23.56 30.96
CA ARG A 233 19.90 24.89 31.40
C ARG A 233 19.08 25.43 32.57
N ALA A 234 17.79 25.08 32.66
CA ALA A 234 16.95 25.46 33.78
C ALA A 234 17.40 24.75 35.08
N ASP A 235 17.80 23.48 34.97
CA ASP A 235 18.30 22.66 36.08
C ASP A 235 19.75 23.01 36.46
N ASP A 236 20.60 23.28 35.47
CA ASP A 236 21.99 23.74 35.64
C ASP A 236 22.27 24.93 34.70
N PRO A 237 22.22 26.18 35.19
CA PRO A 237 22.51 27.38 34.39
C PRO A 237 23.93 27.43 33.80
N SER A 238 24.84 26.58 34.26
CA SER A 238 26.19 26.45 33.71
C SER A 238 26.30 25.43 32.58
N TYR A 239 25.21 24.69 32.30
CA TYR A 239 25.14 23.74 31.21
C TYR A 239 25.36 24.44 29.86
N ALA A 240 26.41 23.99 29.17
CA ALA A 240 26.71 24.36 27.79
C ALA A 240 26.84 23.06 26.99
N PRO A 241 26.03 22.86 25.92
CA PRO A 241 26.13 21.65 25.12
C PRO A 241 27.53 21.49 24.56
N ARG A 242 28.08 20.27 24.60
CA ARG A 242 29.35 19.97 23.94
C ARG A 242 29.15 20.12 22.43
N ALA A 243 30.04 20.85 21.76
CA ALA A 243 29.98 21.05 20.32
C ALA A 243 29.95 19.69 19.60
N ARG A 244 29.09 19.57 18.58
CA ARG A 244 29.00 18.41 17.68
C ARG A 244 30.40 18.12 17.12
N CYS A 245 30.81 16.87 17.08
CA CYS A 245 32.07 16.51 16.42
C CYS A 245 31.88 16.72 14.91
N ASP A 246 32.70 17.54 14.25
CA ASP A 246 32.62 17.92 12.82
C ASP A 246 32.78 16.76 11.81
N ARG A 247 32.59 15.51 12.21
CA ARG A 247 32.82 14.34 11.36
C ARG A 247 31.67 13.36 11.42
N THR A 248 30.64 13.63 10.66
CA THR A 248 29.77 12.58 10.12
C THR A 248 29.48 12.85 8.66
N ILE A 249 29.92 11.92 7.81
CA ILE A 249 29.49 11.82 6.42
C ILE A 249 28.17 11.06 6.48
N ASP A 250 27.10 11.64 5.95
CA ASP A 250 25.83 10.97 5.76
C ASP A 250 26.03 9.80 4.78
N MET A 251 26.01 8.56 5.30
CA MET A 251 26.22 7.35 4.51
C MET A 251 25.02 7.01 3.60
N PHE A 252 23.88 7.68 3.74
CA PHE A 252 22.66 7.42 2.97
C PHE A 252 22.43 8.45 1.88
N THR A 253 22.78 9.73 2.09
CA THR A 253 22.64 10.78 1.05
C THR A 253 23.95 11.11 0.32
N GLY A 254 25.10 10.67 0.84
CA GLY A 254 26.42 10.91 0.24
C GLY A 254 26.80 12.39 0.17
N ARG A 255 26.18 13.26 0.97
CA ARG A 255 26.51 14.69 1.02
C ARG A 255 27.30 15.02 2.28
N GLU A 256 28.42 15.73 2.08
CA GLU A 256 29.14 16.42 3.16
C GLU A 256 28.34 17.67 3.56
N GLY A 257 28.21 17.90 4.87
CA GLY A 257 27.70 19.14 5.47
C GLY A 257 28.73 20.26 5.45
#